data_AF-U3P702-F1
#
_entry.id   AF-U3P702-F1
#
_cell.length_a   1.000
_cell.length_b   1.000
_cell.length_c   1.000
_cell.angle_alpha   90.00
_cell.angle_beta   90.00
_cell.angle_gamma   90.00
#
_symmetry.space_group_name_H-M   'P 1'
#
loop_
_entity.id
_entity.type
_entity.pdbx_description
1 polymer ?
#
loop_
_entity_poly.entity_id
_entity_poly.type
_entity_poly.pdbx_seq_one_letter_code
_entity_poly.pdbx_strand_id
1 'polypeptide(L)'
;MRRGAAVSGETERSRFSSGRDVSFVRLRPERVLEVRYDQMEGMRFRHTAQFERWRPDRDARSCTFEQLVYPVAYDLASVLS
;
A
#
# COMPACT_ATOMS: atom_id res chain seq x y z
N MET A 1 2.18 28.70 2.86
CA MET A 1 1.60 27.45 3.42
C MET A 1 0.07 27.56 3.35
N ARG A 2 -0.57 27.04 2.29
CA ARG A 2 -2.04 27.12 2.14
C ARG A 2 -2.69 26.12 3.10
N ARG A 3 -3.27 26.60 4.21
CA ARG A 3 -4.12 25.82 5.11
C ARG A 3 -5.49 25.62 4.46
N GLY A 4 -5.63 24.56 3.67
CA GLY A 4 -6.95 23.96 3.43
C GLY A 4 -7.31 23.08 4.63
N ALA A 5 -8.60 22.96 4.96
CA ALA A 5 -9.04 22.03 6.00
C ALA A 5 -8.54 20.61 5.68
N ALA A 6 -7.98 19.93 6.69
CA ALA A 6 -7.57 18.54 6.57
C ALA A 6 -8.79 17.67 6.24
N VAL A 7 -8.72 16.89 5.17
CA VAL A 7 -9.77 15.94 4.83
C VAL A 7 -9.54 14.70 5.68
N SER A 8 -10.40 14.47 6.67
CA SER A 8 -10.34 13.26 7.50
C SER A 8 -11.03 12.08 6.83
N GLY A 9 -10.57 10.86 7.11
CA GLY A 9 -11.21 9.59 6.78
C GLY A 9 -11.17 8.65 7.98
N GLU A 10 -11.90 7.55 7.91
CA GLU A 10 -11.92 6.50 8.93
C GLU A 10 -11.59 5.15 8.29
N THR A 11 -10.83 4.30 8.98
CA THR A 11 -10.58 2.90 8.57
C THR A 11 -11.65 1.96 9.14
N GLU A 12 -11.69 0.71 8.70
CA GLU A 12 -12.64 -0.28 9.22
C GLU A 12 -12.43 -0.53 10.72
N ARG A 13 -13.53 -0.52 11.49
CA ARG A 13 -13.48 -0.80 12.93
C ARG A 13 -13.22 -2.29 13.19
N SER A 14 -12.18 -2.58 13.95
CA SER A 14 -11.87 -3.93 14.38
C SER A 14 -12.85 -4.41 15.46
N ARG A 15 -13.44 -5.60 15.25
CA ARG A 15 -14.26 -6.30 16.25
C ARG A 15 -13.53 -6.62 17.57
N PHE A 16 -12.20 -6.62 17.55
CA PHE A 16 -11.37 -6.90 18.72
C PHE A 16 -10.96 -5.64 19.49
N SER A 17 -11.22 -4.44 18.97
CA SER A 17 -10.84 -3.18 19.60
C SER A 17 -11.86 -2.09 19.25
N SER A 18 -13.06 -2.25 19.78
CA SER A 18 -14.24 -1.42 19.50
C SER A 18 -14.09 0.07 19.86
N GLY A 19 -13.18 0.41 20.77
CA GLY A 19 -12.91 1.79 21.22
C GLY A 19 -11.70 2.47 20.58
N ARG A 20 -11.03 1.84 19.60
CA ARG A 20 -9.83 2.44 18.98
C ARG A 20 -10.25 3.54 18.00
N ASP A 21 -9.58 4.69 18.10
CA ASP A 21 -9.69 5.74 17.09
C ASP A 21 -9.09 5.25 15.77
N VAL A 22 -9.90 5.32 14.71
CA VAL A 22 -9.57 4.88 13.36
C VAL A 22 -9.49 6.04 12.38
N SER A 23 -9.56 7.28 12.89
CA SER A 23 -9.51 8.49 12.08
C SER A 23 -8.10 8.76 11.54
N PHE A 24 -8.03 9.29 10.33
CA PHE A 24 -6.77 9.69 9.68
C PHE A 24 -6.97 10.90 8.78
N VAL A 25 -5.91 11.65 8.51
CA VAL A 25 -5.93 12.74 7.52
C VAL A 25 -5.47 12.21 6.16
N ARG A 26 -6.29 12.40 5.13
CA ARG A 26 -5.94 12.07 3.74
C ARG A 26 -4.87 13.02 3.24
N LEU A 27 -3.79 12.46 2.70
CA LEU A 27 -2.73 13.20 2.05
C LEU A 27 -2.89 13.14 0.53
N ARG A 28 -2.42 14.18 -0.17
CA ARG A 28 -2.29 14.12 -1.63
C ARG A 28 -1.10 13.21 -1.99
N PRO A 29 -1.21 12.34 -3.00
CA PRO A 29 -0.13 11.46 -3.41
C PRO A 29 0.92 12.23 -4.23
N GLU A 30 1.79 12.98 -3.55
CA GLU A 30 2.79 13.86 -4.16
C GLU A 30 4.24 13.38 -3.95
N ARG A 31 4.46 12.29 -3.22
CA ARG A 31 5.79 11.77 -2.90
C ARG A 31 5.86 10.27 -3.17
N VAL A 32 7.01 9.84 -3.67
CA VAL A 32 7.27 8.44 -4.01
C VAL A 32 8.33 7.88 -3.08
N LEU A 33 8.12 6.65 -2.64
CA LEU A 33 9.06 5.86 -1.87
C LEU A 33 9.08 4.44 -2.40
N GLU A 34 10.15 3.72 -2.11
CA GLU A 34 10.23 2.28 -2.28
C GLU A 34 9.89 1.58 -0.98
N VAL A 35 9.21 0.43 -1.12
CA VAL A 35 8.93 -0.47 -0.01
C VAL A 35 9.35 -1.89 -0.36
N ARG A 36 9.70 -2.67 0.67
CA ARG A 36 9.66 -4.13 0.61
C ARG A 36 8.31 -4.61 1.13
N TYR A 37 7.74 -5.56 0.42
CA TYR A 37 6.49 -6.22 0.79
C TYR A 37 6.64 -7.72 0.61
N ASP A 38 5.82 -8.50 1.32
CA ASP A 38 5.81 -9.96 1.24
C ASP A 38 4.73 -10.46 0.27
N GLN A 39 3.51 -9.90 0.35
CA GLN A 39 2.31 -10.43 -0.28
C GLN A 39 1.35 -9.29 -0.64
N MET A 40 0.58 -9.46 -1.71
CA MET A 40 -0.56 -8.61 -2.05
C MET A 40 -1.88 -9.29 -1.62
N GLU A 41 -2.88 -8.49 -1.25
CA GLU A 41 -4.25 -8.92 -1.02
C GLU A 41 -5.19 -7.99 -1.80
N GLY A 42 -5.61 -8.44 -3.00
CA GLY A 42 -6.33 -7.58 -3.94
C GLY A 42 -5.50 -6.34 -4.32
N MET A 43 -5.97 -5.16 -3.91
CA MET A 43 -5.35 -3.86 -4.24
C MET A 43 -4.49 -3.28 -3.10
N ARG A 44 -4.15 -4.06 -2.07
CA ARG A 44 -3.31 -3.63 -0.94
C ARG A 44 -2.18 -4.61 -0.65
N PHE A 45 -1.13 -4.15 0.04
CA PHE A 45 -0.18 -5.04 0.67
C PHE A 45 -0.86 -5.80 1.81
N ARG A 46 -0.56 -7.09 1.91
CA ARG A 46 -0.81 -7.86 3.12
C ARG A 46 0.35 -7.61 4.08
N HIS A 47 0.04 -7.49 5.37
CA HIS A 47 0.99 -7.06 6.40
C HIS A 47 1.61 -5.67 6.13
N THR A 48 2.38 -5.16 7.10
CA THR A 48 3.00 -3.84 7.00
C THR A 48 4.19 -3.89 6.04
N ALA A 49 4.08 -3.15 4.93
CA ALA A 49 5.20 -2.93 4.02
C ALA A 49 6.32 -2.15 4.72
N GLN A 50 7.57 -2.53 4.45
CA GLN A 50 8.75 -1.93 5.07
C GLN A 50 9.27 -0.80 4.19
N PHE A 51 9.48 0.37 4.78
CA PHE A 51 10.06 1.51 4.09
C PHE A 51 11.53 1.24 3.72
N GLU A 52 11.89 1.46 2.46
CA GLU A 52 13.28 1.33 2.00
C GLU A 52 13.94 2.69 1.81
N ARG A 53 13.42 3.50 0.89
CA ARG A 53 13.99 4.82 0.57
C ARG A 53 13.00 5.74 -0.12
N TRP A 54 13.21 7.04 0.01
CA TRP A 54 12.53 8.04 -0.80
C TRP A 54 13.03 8.03 -2.24
N ARG A 55 12.13 8.33 -3.19
CA ARG A 55 12.41 8.46 -4.62
C ARG A 55 12.01 9.84 -5.14
N PRO A 56 12.76 10.90 -4.78
CA PRO A 56 12.46 12.25 -5.25
C PRO A 56 12.63 12.40 -6.77
N ASP A 57 13.28 11.43 -7.40
CA ASP A 57 13.53 11.32 -8.84
C ASP A 57 12.38 10.70 -9.64
N ARG A 58 11.29 10.26 -8.99
CA ARG A 58 10.10 9.70 -9.67
C ARG A 58 8.87 10.61 -9.58
N ASP A 59 8.10 10.62 -10.67
CA ASP A 59 6.78 11.26 -10.69
C ASP A 59 5.75 10.35 -10.00
N ALA A 60 4.89 10.92 -9.17
CA ALA A 60 3.89 10.15 -8.42
C ALA A 60 2.90 9.39 -9.32
N ARG A 61 2.62 9.88 -10.53
CA ARG A 61 1.72 9.21 -11.50
C ARG A 61 2.41 8.05 -12.22
N SER A 62 3.72 7.90 -12.07
CA SER A 62 4.48 6.75 -12.59
C SER A 62 4.39 5.51 -11.71
N CYS A 63 3.82 5.62 -10.50
CA CYS A 63 3.60 4.49 -9.60
C CYS A 63 2.35 3.70 -10.06
N THR A 64 2.56 2.55 -10.69
CA THR A 64 1.49 1.71 -11.25
C THR A 64 1.58 0.27 -10.77
N PHE A 65 0.48 -0.48 -10.89
CA PHE A 65 0.42 -1.89 -10.50
C PHE A 65 1.36 -2.81 -11.31
N GLU A 66 1.84 -2.36 -12.47
CA GLU A 66 2.81 -3.11 -13.30
C GLU A 66 4.16 -3.31 -12.59
N GLN A 67 4.44 -2.52 -11.55
CA GLN A 67 5.66 -2.61 -10.76
C GLN A 67 5.62 -3.75 -9.74
N LEU A 68 4.44 -4.35 -9.51
CA LEU A 68 4.29 -5.46 -8.57
C LEU A 68 4.83 -6.74 -9.19
N VAL A 69 5.76 -7.37 -8.48
CA VAL A 69 6.23 -8.71 -8.80
C VAL A 69 5.13 -9.68 -8.37
N TYR A 70 4.39 -10.21 -9.35
CA TYR A 70 3.56 -11.39 -9.15
C TYR A 70 4.46 -12.62 -9.18
N PRO A 71 4.35 -13.54 -8.20
CA PRO A 71 5.00 -14.83 -8.35
C PRO A 71 4.46 -15.47 -9.64
N VAL A 72 5.37 -15.82 -10.54
CA VAL A 72 5.05 -16.52 -11.79
C VAL A 72 4.21 -17.72 -11.38
N ALA A 73 3.00 -17.86 -11.93
CA ALA A 73 2.16 -19.01 -11.66
C ALA A 73 2.99 -20.26 -11.95
N TYR A 74 3.34 -21.01 -10.90
CA TYR A 74 4.04 -22.28 -11.09
C TYR A 74 3.13 -23.16 -11.95
N ASP A 75 3.70 -23.78 -12.98
CA ASP A 75 2.99 -24.81 -13.72
C ASP A 75 2.80 -26.02 -12.78
N LEU A 76 1.67 -26.04 -12.09
CA LEU A 76 1.29 -27.11 -11.17
C LEU A 76 1.21 -28.48 -11.87
N ALA A 77 1.11 -28.52 -13.21
CA ALA A 77 1.16 -29.77 -13.95
C ALA A 77 2.55 -30.42 -13.89
N SER A 78 3.63 -29.62 -13.80
CA SER A 78 5.00 -30.13 -13.71
C SER A 78 5.39 -30.71 -12.35
N VAL A 79 4.63 -30.40 -11.29
CA VAL A 79 4.89 -30.88 -9.91
C VAL A 79 4.03 -32.10 -9.57
N LEU A 80 2.94 -32.32 -10.30
CA LEU A 80 1.97 -33.40 -10.08
C LEU A 80 2.15 -34.60 -11.01
N SER A 81 3.18 -34.61 -11.87
CA SER A 81 3.58 -35.75 -12.69
C SER A 81 4.61 -36.62 -11.99
#